data_AF-A0A7F8RTP1-F1
#
_entry.id   AF-A0A7F8RTP1-F1
#
_cell.length_a   1.000
_cell.length_b   1.000
_cell.length_c   1.000
_cell.angle_alpha   90.00
_cell.angle_beta   90.00
_cell.angle_gamma   90.00
#
_symmetry.space_group_name_H-M   'P 1'
#
loop_
_entity.id
_entity.type
_entity.pdbx_description
1 polymer ?
#
loop_
_entity_poly.entity_id
_entity_poly.type
_entity_poly.pdbx_seq_one_letter_code
_entity_poly.pdbx_strand_id
1 'polypeptide(L)'
;MYHQFFLSLVAQILEHKDIGFVMVDAKKEAKLAKKLGFDEEGSLYVLKGDRTIEFDGEFAADVLVEFLLDLIEDPVEIINSKLEVQAFERIEDRIKLIGFFKSEDSECKLSVSPTCESKG
;
A
#
# COMPACT_ATOMS: atom_id res chain seq x y z
N MET A 1 -16.00 -1.99 21.63
CA MET A 1 -17.25 -2.33 20.90
C MET A 1 -17.28 -1.65 19.53
N TYR A 2 -17.16 -0.32 19.45
CA TYR A 2 -17.20 0.42 18.16
C TYR A 2 -16.13 0.00 17.13
N HIS A 3 -14.86 -0.14 17.52
CA HIS A 3 -13.78 -0.54 16.59
C HIS A 3 -13.99 -1.91 15.95
N GLN A 4 -14.57 -2.87 16.68
CA GLN A 4 -14.87 -4.21 16.14
C GLN A 4 -15.99 -4.15 15.10
N PHE A 5 -17.05 -3.37 15.34
CA PHE A 5 -18.14 -3.19 14.37
C PHE A 5 -17.65 -2.48 13.11
N PHE A 6 -16.83 -1.45 13.26
CA PHE A 6 -16.20 -0.73 12.15
C PHE A 6 -15.37 -1.65 11.26
N LEU A 7 -14.42 -2.39 11.86
CA LEU A 7 -13.57 -3.33 11.10
C LEU A 7 -14.39 -4.44 10.46
N SER A 8 -15.46 -4.90 11.12
CA SER A 8 -16.35 -5.91 10.53
C SER A 8 -17.09 -5.41 9.29
N LEU A 9 -17.46 -4.13 9.23
CA LEU A 9 -18.12 -3.55 8.06
C LEU A 9 -17.14 -3.50 6.87
N VAL A 10 -15.92 -3.02 7.11
CA VAL A 10 -14.87 -2.95 6.09
C VAL A 10 -14.51 -4.36 5.60
N ALA A 11 -14.39 -5.32 6.52
CA ALA A 11 -14.13 -6.72 6.17
C ALA A 11 -15.23 -7.33 5.30
N GLN A 12 -16.51 -6.98 5.53
CA GLN A 12 -17.62 -7.43 4.67
C GLN A 12 -17.52 -6.85 3.27
N ILE A 13 -17.17 -5.56 3.14
CA ILE A 13 -17.01 -4.91 1.83
C ILE A 13 -15.86 -5.56 1.05
N LEU A 14 -14.79 -5.97 1.75
CA LEU A 14 -13.58 -6.53 1.18
C LEU A 14 -13.50 -8.06 1.25
N GLU A 15 -14.62 -8.76 1.49
CA GLU A 15 -14.61 -10.20 1.75
C GLU A 15 -14.09 -11.06 0.59
N HIS A 16 -14.14 -10.53 -0.64
CA HIS A 16 -13.63 -11.19 -1.85
C HIS A 16 -12.18 -10.79 -2.19
N LYS A 17 -11.54 -9.99 -1.34
CA LYS A 17 -10.14 -9.61 -1.47
C LYS A 17 -9.29 -10.48 -0.55
N ASP A 18 -8.02 -10.66 -0.91
CA ASP A 18 -7.06 -11.43 -0.12
C ASP A 18 -6.53 -10.61 1.06
N ILE A 19 -7.44 -10.20 1.96
CA ILE A 19 -7.15 -9.34 3.11
C ILE A 19 -7.70 -9.98 4.38
N GLY A 20 -6.81 -10.26 5.34
CA GLY A 20 -7.18 -10.75 6.66
C GLY A 20 -7.39 -9.60 7.65
N PHE A 21 -8.54 -9.59 8.34
CA PHE A 21 -8.82 -8.64 9.41
C PHE A 21 -8.65 -9.32 10.77
N VAL A 22 -7.79 -8.76 11.63
CA VAL A 22 -7.52 -9.26 12.98
C VAL A 22 -7.45 -8.11 13.97
N MET A 23 -7.62 -8.42 15.26
CA MET A 23 -7.45 -7.46 16.35
C MET A 23 -6.45 -8.02 17.37
N VAL A 24 -5.52 -7.18 17.82
CA VAL A 24 -4.58 -7.50 18.90
C VAL A 24 -5.00 -6.74 20.15
N ASP A 25 -5.25 -7.46 21.25
CA ASP A 25 -5.58 -6.84 22.52
C ASP A 25 -4.29 -6.32 23.18
N ALA A 26 -4.14 -4.99 23.25
CA ALA A 26 -2.93 -4.35 23.77
C ALA A 26 -2.57 -4.79 25.21
N LYS A 27 -3.57 -5.14 26.03
CA LYS A 27 -3.36 -5.54 27.43
C LYS A 27 -3.00 -7.00 27.55
N LYS A 28 -3.64 -7.88 26.78
CA LYS A 28 -3.40 -9.33 26.82
C LYS A 28 -2.18 -9.74 26.01
N GLU A 29 -1.97 -9.10 24.86
CA GLU A 29 -0.97 -9.47 23.86
C GLU A 29 0.13 -8.41 23.71
N ALA A 30 0.49 -7.72 24.81
CA ALA A 30 1.52 -6.68 24.83
C ALA A 30 2.88 -7.12 24.24
N LYS A 31 3.26 -8.40 24.43
CA LYS A 31 4.48 -8.95 23.84
C LYS A 31 4.41 -9.05 22.31
N LEU A 32 3.25 -9.41 21.79
CA LEU A 32 3.01 -9.50 20.35
C LEU A 32 3.01 -8.09 19.73
N ALA A 33 2.29 -7.15 20.33
CA ALA A 33 2.27 -5.75 19.89
C ALA A 33 3.68 -5.17 19.81
N LYS A 34 4.50 -5.36 20.86
CA LYS A 34 5.90 -4.92 20.86
C LYS A 34 6.76 -5.61 19.80
N LYS A 35 6.53 -6.89 19.52
CA LYS A 35 7.26 -7.63 18.47
C LYS A 35 6.90 -7.12 17.07
N LEU A 36 5.65 -6.72 16.86
CA LEU A 36 5.15 -6.18 15.60
C LEU A 36 5.44 -4.67 15.44
N GLY A 37 5.94 -4.01 16.48
CA GLY A 37 6.23 -2.57 16.45
C GLY A 37 4.98 -1.70 16.49
N PHE A 38 3.91 -2.15 17.16
CA PHE A 38 2.72 -1.33 17.36
C PHE A 38 2.95 -0.39 18.55
N ASP A 39 3.04 0.90 18.24
CA ASP A 39 3.44 1.94 19.19
C ASP A 39 2.24 2.72 19.76
N GLU A 40 1.10 2.73 19.05
CA GLU A 40 -0.09 3.48 19.45
C GLU A 40 -1.33 2.59 19.62
N GLU A 41 -1.97 2.66 20.80
CA GLU A 41 -3.23 1.94 21.06
C GLU A 41 -4.39 2.61 20.30
N GLY A 42 -5.06 1.83 19.45
CA GLY A 42 -6.20 2.32 18.66
C GLY A 42 -5.86 2.60 17.19
N SER A 43 -4.57 2.64 16.85
CA SER A 43 -4.10 2.70 15.47
C SER A 43 -4.39 1.41 14.71
N LEU A 44 -4.48 1.54 13.39
CA LEU A 44 -4.61 0.42 12.46
C LEU A 44 -3.27 0.21 11.74
N TYR A 45 -2.83 -1.04 11.70
CA TYR A 45 -1.59 -1.44 11.04
C TYR A 45 -1.86 -2.47 9.96
N VAL A 46 -1.30 -2.27 8.78
CA VAL A 46 -1.34 -3.23 7.67
C VAL A 46 0.02 -3.89 7.51
N LEU A 47 0.01 -5.22 7.49
CA LEU A 47 1.19 -6.04 7.24
C LEU A 47 1.17 -6.52 5.78
N LYS A 48 2.07 -6.02 4.94
CA LYS A 48 2.22 -6.45 3.53
C LYS A 48 3.67 -6.92 3.30
N GLY A 49 3.86 -8.24 3.25
CA GLY A 49 5.20 -8.84 3.17
C GLY A 49 6.02 -8.57 4.43
N ASP A 50 7.15 -7.91 4.27
CA ASP A 50 8.05 -7.47 5.35
C ASP A 50 7.74 -6.04 5.84
N ARG A 51 6.77 -5.37 5.24
CA ARG A 51 6.40 -3.99 5.55
C ARG A 51 5.25 -3.93 6.56
N THR A 52 5.41 -3.04 7.53
CA THR A 52 4.33 -2.62 8.44
C THR A 52 3.99 -1.18 8.09
N ILE A 53 2.72 -0.92 7.83
CA ILE A 53 2.21 0.38 7.39
C ILE A 53 1.16 0.81 8.41
N GLU A 54 1.37 1.95 9.05
CA GLU A 54 0.37 2.56 9.91
C GLU A 54 -0.63 3.35 9.05
N PHE A 55 -1.92 3.21 9.37
CA PHE A 55 -2.98 3.97 8.74
C PHE A 55 -3.27 5.22 9.57
N ASP A 56 -2.79 6.36 9.08
CA ASP A 56 -2.99 7.70 9.67
C ASP A 56 -4.15 8.47 9.01
N GLY A 57 -5.03 7.78 8.29
CA GLY A 57 -6.16 8.37 7.58
C GLY A 57 -7.35 8.67 8.50
N GLU A 58 -8.39 9.28 7.91
CA GLU A 58 -9.66 9.45 8.60
C GLU A 58 -10.28 8.09 8.96
N PHE A 59 -10.83 7.98 10.18
CA PHE A 59 -11.47 6.76 10.65
C PHE A 59 -12.88 6.59 10.06
N ALA A 60 -12.93 6.41 8.74
CA ALA A 60 -14.12 6.23 7.92
C ALA A 60 -13.98 4.99 7.04
N ALA A 61 -15.09 4.27 6.83
CA ALA A 61 -15.05 2.94 6.21
C ALA A 61 -14.68 3.01 4.72
N ASP A 62 -15.20 4.00 4.02
CA ASP A 62 -14.85 4.34 2.63
C ASP A 62 -13.37 4.68 2.50
N VAL A 63 -12.83 5.55 3.36
CA VAL A 63 -11.41 5.93 3.34
C VAL A 63 -10.51 4.72 3.58
N LEU A 64 -10.84 3.86 4.55
CA LEU A 64 -10.06 2.64 4.81
C LEU A 64 -10.19 1.62 3.69
N VAL A 65 -11.36 1.48 3.07
CA VAL A 65 -11.57 0.59 1.92
C VAL A 65 -10.72 1.03 0.73
N GLU A 66 -10.77 2.32 0.37
CA GLU A 66 -9.96 2.89 -0.72
C GLU A 66 -8.47 2.68 -0.45
N PHE A 67 -8.01 3.02 0.75
CA PHE A 67 -6.61 2.81 1.14
C PHE A 67 -6.17 1.35 1.00
N LEU A 68 -6.98 0.40 1.47
CA LEU A 68 -6.64 -1.03 1.37
C LEU A 68 -6.66 -1.54 -0.08
N LEU A 69 -7.54 -1.02 -0.93
CA LEU A 69 -7.59 -1.37 -2.35
C LEU A 69 -6.35 -0.85 -3.09
N ASP A 70 -5.99 0.42 -2.88
CA ASP A 70 -4.77 1.01 -3.45
C ASP A 70 -3.52 0.26 -2.96
N LEU A 71 -3.54 -0.20 -1.71
CA LEU A 71 -2.41 -0.91 -1.12
C LEU A 71 -2.24 -2.34 -1.65
N ILE A 72 -3.30 -3.05 -2.05
CA ILE A 72 -3.16 -4.40 -2.63
C ILE A 72 -2.71 -4.36 -4.10
N GLU A 73 -2.94 -3.26 -4.80
CA GLU A 73 -2.47 -3.08 -6.17
C GLU A 73 -0.93 -3.04 -6.26
N ASP A 74 -0.42 -3.32 -7.46
CA ASP A 74 1.01 -3.30 -7.71
C ASP A 74 1.50 -1.84 -7.73
N PRO A 75 2.59 -1.53 -7.00
CA PRO A 75 3.08 -0.15 -6.88
C PRO A 75 3.69 0.39 -8.18
N VAL A 76 3.90 -0.46 -9.18
CA VAL A 76 4.45 -0.13 -10.49
C VAL A 76 3.63 -0.82 -11.56
N GLU A 77 2.99 -0.02 -12.41
CA GLU A 77 2.29 -0.52 -13.59
C GLU A 77 3.24 -0.62 -14.79
N ILE A 78 3.12 -1.71 -15.56
CA ILE A 78 3.90 -1.90 -16.78
C ILE A 78 3.10 -1.39 -17.98
N ILE A 79 3.63 -0.37 -18.66
CA ILE A 79 3.05 0.21 -19.87
C ILE A 79 3.61 -0.52 -21.10
N ASN A 80 2.75 -1.27 -21.79
CA ASN A 80 3.08 -2.09 -22.96
C ASN A 80 2.44 -1.60 -24.27
N SER A 81 1.62 -0.53 -24.22
CA SER A 81 0.93 -0.02 -25.40
C SER A 81 0.89 1.51 -25.49
N LYS A 82 0.73 2.03 -26.71
CA LYS A 82 0.53 3.48 -26.93
C LYS A 82 -0.74 4.01 -26.27
N LEU A 83 -1.75 3.15 -26.08
CA LEU A 83 -3.01 3.54 -25.43
C LEU A 83 -2.80 3.75 -23.93
N GLU A 84 -2.03 2.88 -23.27
CA GLU A 84 -1.65 3.03 -21.87
C GLU A 84 -0.78 4.27 -21.63
N VAL A 85 0.13 4.61 -22.55
CA VAL A 85 0.87 5.89 -22.49
C VAL A 85 -0.10 7.07 -22.48
N GLN A 86 -1.09 7.07 -23.37
CA GLN A 86 -2.10 8.14 -23.42
C GLN A 86 -2.99 8.16 -22.16
N ALA A 87 -3.23 7.02 -21.52
CA ALA A 87 -3.97 6.97 -20.26
C ALA A 87 -3.13 7.59 -19.13
N PHE A 88 -1.85 7.24 -19.04
CA PHE A 88 -0.91 7.80 -18.08
C PHE A 88 -0.70 9.31 -18.25
N GLU A 89 -0.64 9.79 -19.49
CA GLU A 89 -0.51 11.23 -19.78
C GLU A 89 -1.71 12.05 -19.29
N ARG A 90 -2.92 11.48 -19.29
CA ARG A 90 -4.17 12.14 -18.85
C ARG A 90 -4.33 12.27 -17.34
N ILE A 91 -3.48 11.63 -16.53
CA ILE A 91 -3.51 11.79 -15.08
C ILE A 91 -2.86 13.16 -14.75
N GLU A 92 -3.66 14.17 -14.41
CA GLU A 92 -3.19 15.55 -14.16
C GLU A 92 -3.03 15.87 -12.66
N ASP A 93 -3.86 15.27 -11.80
CA ASP A 93 -3.93 15.62 -10.37
C ASP A 93 -2.98 14.80 -9.46
N ARG A 94 -2.00 14.09 -10.04
CA ARG A 94 -1.05 13.25 -9.30
C ARG A 94 0.37 13.44 -9.80
N ILE A 95 1.35 13.32 -8.91
CA ILE A 95 2.77 13.24 -9.30
C ILE A 95 2.98 11.96 -10.08
N LYS A 96 3.63 12.06 -11.25
CA LYS A 96 3.90 10.94 -12.15
C LYS A 96 5.40 10.65 -12.22
N LEU A 97 5.76 9.36 -12.16
CA LEU A 97 7.10 8.87 -12.41
C LEU A 97 7.01 7.76 -13.47
N ILE A 98 7.84 7.84 -14.51
CA ILE A 98 7.93 6.79 -15.54
C ILE A 98 9.38 6.36 -15.69
N GLY A 99 9.62 5.06 -15.67
CA GLY A 99 10.94 4.45 -15.86
C GLY A 99 11.01 3.69 -17.17
N PHE A 100 12.16 3.73 -17.84
CA PHE A 100 12.42 2.97 -19.07
C PHE A 100 13.56 1.98 -18.82
N PHE A 101 13.23 0.69 -18.79
CA PHE A 101 14.15 -0.39 -18.40
C PHE A 101 14.16 -1.51 -19.45
N LYS A 102 15.21 -2.35 -19.44
CA LYS A 102 15.36 -3.43 -20.42
C LYS A 102 14.32 -4.55 -20.28
N SER A 103 13.94 -4.85 -19.05
CA SER A 103 12.98 -5.91 -18.70
C SER A 103 12.54 -5.75 -17.24
N GLU A 104 11.45 -6.40 -16.87
CA GLU A 104 10.94 -6.42 -15.48
C GLU A 104 11.99 -6.94 -14.48
N ASP A 105 12.77 -7.97 -14.88
CA ASP A 105 13.83 -8.57 -14.06
C ASP A 105 15.17 -7.81 -14.08
N SER A 106 15.25 -6.67 -14.77
CA SER A 106 16.52 -5.96 -14.84
C SER A 106 16.91 -5.50 -13.43
N GLU A 107 18.03 -6.00 -12.89
CA GLU A 107 18.64 -5.54 -11.65
C GLU A 107 18.99 -4.06 -11.80
N CYS A 108 18.00 -3.21 -11.56
CA CYS A 108 18.17 -1.79 -11.61
C CYS A 108 18.81 -1.41 -10.29
N LYS A 109 20.13 -1.17 -10.33
CA LYS A 109 20.83 -0.43 -9.28
C LYS A 109 20.26 1.00 -9.25
N LEU A 110 19.06 1.19 -8.69
CA LEU A 110 18.68 2.47 -8.10
C LEU A 110 19.46 2.63 -6.78
N SER A 111 20.79 2.60 -6.88
CA SER A 111 21.62 3.35 -5.95
C SER A 111 21.47 4.80 -6.39
N VAL A 112 20.76 5.60 -5.59
CA VAL A 112 20.61 7.04 -5.77
C VAL A 112 22.00 7.66 -5.99
N SER A 113 22.37 7.85 -7.24
CA SER A 113 23.58 8.53 -7.68
C SER A 113 23.24 9.16 -9.03
N PRO A 114 23.37 10.50 -9.16
CA PRO A 114 22.78 11.27 -10.25
C PRO A 114 23.68 11.21 -11.48
N THR A 115 23.84 10.04 -12.11
CA THR A 115 24.50 9.99 -13.40
C THR A 115 24.08 8.76 -14.19
N CYS A 116 22.91 8.85 -14.83
CA CYS A 116 22.69 8.12 -16.08
C CYS A 116 23.08 9.09 -17.20
N GLU A 117 24.32 8.98 -17.68
CA GLU A 117 24.71 9.59 -18.96
C GLU A 117 23.89 8.94 -20.07
N SER A 118 23.08 9.76 -20.74
CA SER A 118 22.51 9.41 -22.04
C SER A 118 23.65 9.33 -23.05
N LYS A 119 23.89 8.14 -23.60
CA LYS A 119 24.55 8.01 -24.90
C LYS A 119 23.45 7.72 -25.92
N GLY A 120 23.33 8.64 -26.88
CA GLY A 120 22.28 8.70 -27.89
C GLY A 120 22.36 7.64 -28.97
#